data_AF-A0A395VFQ7-F1
#
_entry.id   AF-A0A395VFQ7-F1
#
_cell.length_a   1.000
_cell.length_b   1.000
_cell.length_c   1.000
_cell.angle_alpha   90.00
_cell.angle_beta   90.00
_cell.angle_gamma   90.00
#
_symmetry.space_group_name_H-M   'P 1'
#
loop_
_entity.id
_entity.type
_entity.pdbx_description
1 polymer ?
#
loop_
_entity_poly.entity_id
_entity_poly.type
_entity_poly.pdbx_seq_one_letter_code
_entity_poly.pdbx_strand_id
1 'polypeptide(L)'
;MQTLHLTGINKLLHPERDKRSATEHIFDHLSHSNIGLNRGEATADTGSAASALDSFSVTQNISELLSPACGMSEEEKKAYLAKIIAKLKSGKKLTSEEMRFLQAEDPQLYQQAARVQAMRGSLESGLAHSTSKEEAQSVYLDALNHISEDDPMKEYIIAAYDDAMKEFQKSDQYQSLPETKEDAAKQHTGSRHSHS
;
A
#
# COMPACT_ATOMS: atom_id res chain seq x y z
N MET A 1 -57.82 5.34 -35.47
CA MET A 1 -58.39 5.19 -34.12
C MET A 1 -58.09 3.76 -33.69
N GLN A 2 -57.16 3.51 -32.76
CA GLN A 2 -57.34 3.73 -31.33
C GLN A 2 -55.99 4.02 -30.65
N THR A 3 -56.07 4.89 -29.65
CA THR A 3 -55.00 5.42 -28.79
C THR A 3 -54.67 4.43 -27.67
N LEU A 4 -53.40 4.06 -27.51
CA LEU A 4 -52.92 3.36 -26.32
C LEU A 4 -52.42 4.41 -25.32
N HIS A 5 -53.24 4.62 -24.29
CA HIS A 5 -53.00 5.56 -23.20
C HIS A 5 -52.10 4.89 -22.15
N LEU A 6 -50.92 5.45 -21.91
CA LEU A 6 -50.06 5.12 -20.77
C LEU A 6 -50.76 5.62 -19.49
N THR A 7 -51.18 4.72 -18.61
CA THR A 7 -51.55 5.10 -17.23
C THR A 7 -51.19 3.98 -16.27
N GLY A 8 -49.94 4.00 -15.84
CA GLY A 8 -49.42 3.16 -14.76
C GLY A 8 -48.52 3.98 -13.83
N ILE A 9 -48.92 5.22 -13.54
CA ILE A 9 -48.23 6.08 -12.57
C ILE A 9 -49.29 6.92 -11.88
N ASN A 10 -49.74 6.47 -10.70
CA ASN A 10 -50.16 7.32 -9.59
C ASN A 10 -50.81 6.47 -8.50
N LYS A 11 -49.99 5.87 -7.64
CA LYS A 11 -50.33 5.79 -6.23
C LYS A 11 -49.07 5.94 -5.39
N LEU A 12 -49.09 7.02 -4.62
CA LEU A 12 -48.30 7.33 -3.43
C LEU A 12 -46.92 7.97 -3.65
N LEU A 13 -47.02 9.27 -3.91
CA LEU A 13 -46.18 10.30 -3.31
C LEU A 13 -45.84 9.99 -1.83
N HIS A 14 -44.54 9.79 -1.58
CA HIS A 14 -43.74 10.30 -0.45
C HIS A 14 -43.82 9.53 0.91
N PRO A 15 -42.83 9.64 1.82
CA PRO A 15 -41.57 8.90 1.81
C PRO A 15 -41.14 8.47 3.24
N GLU A 16 -41.35 7.23 3.67
CA GLU A 16 -40.85 6.80 4.99
C GLU A 16 -39.52 6.04 4.83
N ARG A 17 -38.44 6.81 5.00
CA ARG A 17 -37.12 6.31 5.36
C ARG A 17 -37.18 5.84 6.80
N ASP A 18 -37.31 4.54 7.03
CA ASP A 18 -36.72 3.97 8.25
C ASP A 18 -36.33 2.51 8.02
N LYS A 19 -35.12 2.35 7.51
CA LYS A 19 -34.31 1.16 7.73
C LYS A 19 -32.95 1.65 8.19
N ARG A 20 -32.91 2.26 9.38
CA ARG A 20 -31.63 2.45 10.09
C ARG A 20 -31.03 1.07 10.31
N SER A 21 -29.94 0.82 9.60
CA SER A 21 -29.11 -0.38 9.71
C SER A 21 -28.53 -0.43 11.12
N ALA A 22 -28.43 -1.62 11.71
CA ALA A 22 -27.91 -1.88 13.06
C ALA A 22 -26.49 -1.35 13.33
N THR A 23 -25.83 -0.79 12.32
CA THR A 23 -24.52 -0.13 12.38
C THR A 23 -24.56 1.35 12.77
N GLU A 24 -25.73 2.00 12.78
CA GLU A 24 -25.84 3.46 13.03
C GLU A 24 -26.00 3.84 14.51
N HIS A 25 -26.30 2.90 15.41
CA HIS A 25 -26.46 3.16 16.85
C HIS A 25 -25.15 3.40 17.61
N ILE A 26 -23.99 3.15 17.00
CA ILE A 26 -22.70 3.24 17.69
C ILE A 26 -22.24 4.70 17.85
N PHE A 27 -22.72 5.61 16.99
CA PHE A 27 -22.24 7.01 16.97
C PHE A 27 -22.99 7.95 17.94
N ASP A 28 -24.13 7.53 18.50
CA ASP A 28 -24.97 8.42 19.33
C ASP A 28 -24.56 8.47 20.82
N HIS A 29 -23.72 7.54 21.27
CA HIS A 29 -23.29 7.46 22.67
C HIS A 29 -22.01 8.27 23.00
N LEU A 30 -21.41 8.96 22.02
CA LEU A 30 -20.23 9.80 22.24
C LEU A 30 -20.56 11.26 22.56
N SER A 31 -21.78 11.73 22.29
CA SER A 31 -22.17 13.14 22.49
C SER A 31 -22.72 13.49 23.88
N HIS A 32 -22.84 12.51 24.78
CA HIS A 32 -23.37 12.74 26.13
C HIS A 32 -22.33 12.62 27.26
N SER A 33 -21.03 12.51 26.95
CA SER A 33 -20.01 12.63 27.99
C SER A 33 -19.82 14.11 28.35
N ASN A 34 -20.70 14.57 29.23
CA ASN A 34 -20.53 15.82 29.97
C ASN A 34 -19.19 15.76 30.70
N ILE A 35 -18.19 16.48 30.17
CA ILE A 35 -17.05 16.97 30.94
C ILE A 35 -17.62 17.93 31.99
N GLY A 36 -18.04 17.34 33.11
CA GLY A 36 -18.51 18.01 34.30
C GLY A 36 -17.33 18.45 35.13
N LEU A 37 -17.03 19.75 35.06
CA LEU A 37 -16.21 20.47 36.03
C LEU A 37 -16.84 20.35 37.43
N ASN A 38 -16.39 19.39 38.23
CA ASN A 38 -16.76 19.30 39.64
C ASN A 38 -15.69 19.97 40.51
N ARG A 39 -16.00 21.23 40.82
CA ARG A 39 -15.45 22.08 41.86
C ARG A 39 -15.60 21.42 43.24
N GLY A 40 -14.45 21.12 43.85
CA GLY A 40 -14.16 21.24 45.29
C GLY A 40 -14.92 20.34 46.28
N GLU A 41 -14.23 19.32 46.79
CA GLU A 41 -14.16 19.10 48.23
C GLU A 41 -12.86 18.40 48.60
N ALA A 42 -12.11 19.00 49.51
CA ALA A 42 -10.87 18.46 50.05
C ALA A 42 -11.23 17.48 51.17
N THR A 43 -10.98 16.20 50.96
CA THR A 43 -10.74 15.26 52.07
C THR A 43 -9.50 14.46 51.72
N ALA A 44 -8.43 14.74 52.45
CA ALA A 44 -7.23 13.93 52.50
C ALA A 44 -7.59 12.49 52.88
N ASP A 45 -7.03 11.52 52.15
CA ASP A 45 -6.27 10.39 52.70
C ASP A 45 -6.17 9.23 51.67
N THR A 46 -5.06 8.52 51.74
CA THR A 46 -4.73 7.25 51.10
C THR A 46 -4.36 7.29 49.61
N GLY A 47 -3.05 7.13 49.37
CA GLY A 47 -2.45 7.08 48.05
C GLY A 47 -2.77 5.80 47.29
N SER A 48 -2.83 5.93 45.96
CA SER A 48 -2.26 4.94 45.04
C SER A 48 -2.11 5.60 43.68
N ALA A 49 -0.87 5.87 43.29
CA ALA A 49 -0.49 6.43 42.01
C ALA A 49 -0.62 5.38 40.89
N ALA A 50 -1.84 4.99 40.55
CA ALA A 50 -2.13 3.97 39.55
C ALA A 50 -3.09 4.51 38.48
N SER A 51 -2.72 5.59 37.80
CA SER A 51 -3.53 6.11 36.68
C SER A 51 -2.70 6.90 35.67
N ALA A 52 -1.60 6.31 35.20
CA ALA A 52 -0.86 6.79 34.03
C ALA A 52 -0.23 5.68 33.17
N LEU A 53 -0.35 4.41 33.57
CA LEU A 53 0.32 3.29 32.89
C LEU A 53 -0.58 2.47 31.95
N ASP A 54 -1.90 2.68 31.95
CA ASP A 54 -2.80 1.77 31.24
C ASP A 54 -3.29 2.26 29.87
N SER A 55 -3.03 3.52 29.50
CA SER A 55 -3.37 4.02 28.16
C SER A 55 -2.35 3.65 27.09
N PHE A 56 -1.11 3.29 27.46
CA PHE A 56 -0.09 2.81 26.52
C PHE A 56 -0.26 1.30 26.23
N SER A 57 -0.77 0.55 27.22
CA SER A 57 -1.02 -0.89 27.16
C SER A 57 -2.16 -1.24 26.19
N VAL A 58 -3.28 -0.51 26.22
CA VAL A 58 -4.44 -0.82 25.36
C VAL A 58 -4.12 -0.68 23.87
N THR A 59 -3.34 0.33 23.47
CA THR A 59 -2.92 0.51 22.07
C THR A 59 -1.95 -0.57 21.59
N GLN A 60 -1.09 -1.09 22.47
CA GLN A 60 -0.12 -2.13 22.12
C GLN A 60 -0.80 -3.50 21.96
N ASN A 61 -1.76 -3.82 22.85
CA ASN A 61 -2.56 -5.06 22.79
C ASN A 61 -3.52 -5.10 21.57
N ILE A 62 -4.10 -3.96 21.16
CA ILE A 62 -4.91 -3.90 19.93
C ILE A 62 -4.05 -4.15 18.69
N SER A 63 -2.79 -3.69 18.70
CA SER A 63 -1.86 -3.92 17.59
C SER A 63 -1.49 -5.41 17.45
N GLU A 64 -1.38 -6.15 18.56
CA GLU A 64 -1.21 -7.61 18.56
C GLU A 64 -2.47 -8.34 18.06
N LEU A 65 -3.67 -7.95 18.50
CA LEU A 65 -4.94 -8.56 18.05
C LEU A 65 -5.27 -8.29 16.58
N LEU A 66 -4.76 -7.19 16.02
CA LEU A 66 -4.91 -6.89 14.60
C LEU A 66 -3.81 -7.51 13.75
N SER A 67 -2.66 -7.88 14.33
CA SER A 67 -1.54 -8.50 13.61
C SER A 67 -2.05 -9.68 12.76
N PRO A 68 -1.71 -9.77 11.45
CA PRO A 68 -2.08 -10.94 10.65
C PRO A 68 -1.37 -12.21 11.14
N ALA A 69 -0.37 -12.08 12.03
CA ALA A 69 0.29 -13.19 12.71
C ALA A 69 -0.37 -13.58 14.06
N CYS A 70 -1.46 -12.91 14.45
CA CYS A 70 -2.23 -13.23 15.65
C CYS A 70 -2.88 -14.61 15.48
N GLY A 71 -2.22 -15.64 16.01
CA GLY A 71 -2.69 -17.03 15.95
C GLY A 71 -1.76 -18.02 15.23
N MET A 72 -0.65 -17.58 14.64
CA MET A 72 0.39 -18.48 14.12
C MET A 72 1.37 -18.91 15.22
N SER A 73 1.80 -20.17 15.19
CA SER A 73 2.85 -20.66 16.10
C SER A 73 4.19 -19.98 15.80
N GLU A 74 5.12 -19.99 16.75
CA GLU A 74 6.45 -19.39 16.56
C GLU A 74 7.21 -20.05 15.39
N GLU A 75 6.99 -21.35 15.17
CA GLU A 75 7.54 -22.10 14.04
C GLU A 75 6.95 -21.65 12.71
N GLU A 76 5.63 -21.43 12.63
CA GLU A 76 4.97 -20.93 11.43
C GLU A 76 5.43 -19.51 11.10
N LYS A 77 5.58 -18.66 12.13
CA LYS A 77 6.13 -17.31 11.99
C LYS A 77 7.56 -17.35 11.42
N LYS A 78 8.43 -18.21 11.95
CA LYS A 78 9.80 -18.39 11.44
C LYS A 78 9.82 -18.89 10.00
N ALA A 79 8.95 -19.85 9.66
CA ALA A 79 8.83 -20.35 8.29
C ALA A 79 8.34 -19.27 7.32
N TYR A 80 7.37 -18.46 7.74
CA TYR A 80 6.84 -17.36 6.95
C TYR A 80 7.88 -16.24 6.78
N LEU A 81 8.61 -15.89 7.85
CA LEU A 81 9.74 -14.96 7.79
C LEU A 81 10.82 -15.44 6.81
N ALA A 82 11.19 -16.72 6.88
CA ALA A 82 12.16 -17.31 5.96
C ALA A 82 11.68 -17.24 4.49
N LYS A 83 10.38 -17.45 4.26
CA LYS A 83 9.76 -17.28 2.93
C LYS A 83 9.86 -15.83 2.45
N ILE A 84 9.60 -14.85 3.31
CA ILE A 84 9.73 -13.42 2.98
C ILE A 84 11.18 -13.08 2.66
N ILE A 85 12.14 -13.52 3.48
CA ILE A 85 13.57 -13.32 3.23
C ILE A 85 13.98 -13.93 1.90
N ALA A 86 13.56 -15.17 1.61
CA ALA A 86 13.85 -15.82 0.33
C ALA A 86 13.26 -15.05 -0.85
N LYS A 87 12.05 -14.49 -0.69
CA LYS A 87 11.40 -13.66 -1.71
C LYS A 87 12.16 -12.35 -1.93
N LEU A 88 12.57 -11.68 -0.85
CA LEU A 88 13.38 -10.46 -0.90
C LEU A 88 14.75 -10.72 -1.55
N LYS A 89 15.42 -11.84 -1.21
CA LYS A 89 16.67 -12.29 -1.86
C LYS A 89 16.50 -12.52 -3.36
N SER A 90 15.34 -13.01 -3.78
CA SER A 90 15.03 -13.18 -5.20
C SER A 90 14.65 -11.88 -5.92
N GLY A 91 14.62 -10.73 -5.21
CA GLY A 91 14.26 -9.43 -5.75
C GLY A 91 12.76 -9.17 -5.90
N LYS A 92 11.91 -10.16 -5.65
CA LYS A 92 10.47 -10.08 -5.89
C LYS A 92 9.76 -9.07 -4.99
N LYS A 93 8.67 -8.51 -5.49
CA LYS A 93 7.79 -7.62 -4.71
C LYS A 93 7.19 -8.34 -3.51
N LEU A 94 7.27 -7.69 -2.36
CA LEU A 94 6.55 -8.15 -1.18
C LEU A 94 5.09 -7.68 -1.25
N THR A 95 4.17 -8.53 -0.83
CA THR A 95 2.76 -8.17 -0.71
C THR A 95 2.54 -7.29 0.51
N SER A 96 1.41 -6.58 0.54
CA SER A 96 1.04 -5.76 1.71
C SER A 96 0.95 -6.59 2.99
N GLU A 97 0.54 -7.85 2.89
CA GLU A 97 0.49 -8.79 4.02
C GLU A 97 1.90 -9.16 4.52
N GLU A 98 2.82 -9.51 3.61
CA GLU A 98 4.21 -9.82 3.94
C GLU A 98 4.91 -8.61 4.59
N MET A 99 4.66 -7.40 4.07
CA MET A 99 5.18 -6.15 4.65
C MET A 99 4.63 -5.91 6.06
N ARG A 100 3.33 -6.12 6.26
CA ARG A 100 2.69 -5.95 7.56
C ARG A 100 3.16 -6.98 8.60
N PHE A 101 3.41 -8.21 8.16
CA PHE A 101 4.01 -9.25 8.99
C PHE A 101 5.42 -8.85 9.44
N LEU A 102 6.28 -8.38 8.52
CA LEU A 102 7.61 -7.90 8.87
C LEU A 102 7.55 -6.74 9.88
N GLN A 103 6.61 -5.81 9.72
CA GLN A 103 6.48 -4.69 10.65
C GLN A 103 6.23 -5.13 12.09
N ALA A 104 5.53 -6.24 12.29
CA ALA A 104 5.23 -6.80 13.62
C ALA A 104 6.36 -7.70 14.17
N GLU A 105 6.96 -8.54 13.32
CA GLU A 105 7.88 -9.60 13.76
C GLU A 105 9.37 -9.22 13.60
N ASP A 106 9.72 -8.45 12.58
CA ASP A 106 11.10 -7.99 12.33
C ASP A 106 11.10 -6.56 11.74
N PRO A 107 10.99 -5.52 12.59
CA PRO A 107 10.95 -4.13 12.15
C PRO A 107 12.21 -3.68 11.40
N GLN A 108 13.35 -4.31 11.67
CA GLN A 108 14.60 -3.99 10.99
C GLN A 108 14.58 -4.51 9.55
N LEU A 109 14.17 -5.76 9.36
CA LEU A 109 13.99 -6.33 8.03
C LEU A 109 12.87 -5.62 7.26
N TYR A 110 11.81 -5.18 7.94
CA TYR A 110 10.77 -4.33 7.34
C TYR A 110 11.36 -3.06 6.72
N GLN A 111 12.20 -2.33 7.46
CA GLN A 111 12.82 -1.10 6.95
C GLN A 111 13.71 -1.38 5.72
N GLN A 112 14.48 -2.46 5.77
CA GLN A 112 15.30 -2.91 4.65
C GLN A 112 14.44 -3.26 3.43
N ALA A 113 13.40 -4.05 3.63
CA ALA A 113 12.48 -4.44 2.57
C ALA A 113 11.74 -3.24 1.98
N ALA A 114 11.23 -2.32 2.82
CA ALA A 114 10.57 -1.10 2.40
C ALA A 114 11.48 -0.25 1.50
N ARG A 115 12.76 -0.13 1.87
CA ARG A 115 13.77 0.56 1.05
C ARG A 115 13.94 -0.12 -0.31
N VAL A 116 14.12 -1.44 -0.34
CA VAL A 116 14.26 -2.21 -1.59
C VAL A 116 13.03 -2.04 -2.48
N GLN A 117 11.82 -2.12 -1.92
CA GLN A 117 10.57 -1.93 -2.66
C GLN A 117 10.43 -0.50 -3.20
N ALA A 118 10.79 0.52 -2.41
CA ALA A 118 10.77 1.91 -2.84
C ALA A 118 11.75 2.17 -4.00
N MET A 119 12.97 1.65 -3.89
CA MET A 119 13.97 1.75 -4.96
C MET A 119 13.50 1.02 -6.23
N ARG A 120 12.95 -0.19 -6.10
CA ARG A 120 12.36 -0.93 -7.22
C ARG A 120 11.24 -0.12 -7.88
N GLY A 121 10.35 0.48 -7.10
CA GLY A 121 9.26 1.32 -7.61
C GLY A 121 9.76 2.53 -8.40
N SER A 122 10.83 3.18 -7.95
CA SER A 122 11.47 4.27 -8.69
C SER A 122 12.01 3.81 -10.04
N LEU A 123 12.66 2.64 -10.09
CA LEU A 123 13.13 2.05 -11.35
C LEU A 123 11.94 1.73 -12.28
N GLU A 124 10.91 1.06 -11.79
CA GLU A 124 9.73 0.71 -12.58
C GLU A 124 9.03 1.94 -13.16
N SER A 125 8.96 3.03 -12.39
CA SER A 125 8.45 4.31 -12.91
C SER A 125 9.33 4.85 -14.04
N GLY A 126 10.65 4.79 -13.91
CA GLY A 126 11.56 5.21 -14.97
C GLY A 126 11.45 4.35 -16.25
N LEU A 127 11.31 3.04 -16.07
CA LEU A 127 11.08 2.10 -17.17
C LEU A 127 9.76 2.39 -17.89
N ALA A 128 8.67 2.62 -17.14
CA ALA A 128 7.36 2.95 -17.69
C ALA A 128 7.33 4.26 -18.49
N HIS A 129 8.27 5.18 -18.25
CA HIS A 129 8.41 6.43 -19.01
C HIS A 129 9.45 6.35 -20.14
N SER A 130 10.10 5.21 -20.33
CA SER A 130 11.10 5.04 -21.38
C SER A 130 10.44 5.02 -22.76
N THR A 131 11.01 5.77 -23.69
CA THR A 131 10.51 5.93 -25.07
C THR A 131 11.18 4.98 -26.06
N SER A 132 12.28 4.34 -25.66
CA SER A 132 12.99 3.32 -26.44
C SER A 132 13.58 2.23 -25.55
N LYS A 133 13.94 1.09 -26.14
CA LYS A 133 14.62 -0.01 -25.43
C LYS A 133 15.99 0.41 -24.91
N GLU A 134 16.73 1.19 -25.70
CA GLU A 134 18.00 1.82 -25.30
C GLU A 134 17.81 2.73 -24.06
N GLU A 135 16.74 3.52 -24.03
CA GLU A 135 16.44 4.37 -22.87
C GLU A 135 16.14 3.54 -21.62
N ALA A 136 15.31 2.51 -21.75
CA ALA A 136 15.00 1.61 -20.64
C ALA A 136 16.27 0.95 -20.08
N GLN A 137 17.20 0.54 -20.95
CA GLN A 137 18.48 -0.02 -20.53
C GLN A 137 19.37 1.03 -19.84
N SER A 138 19.43 2.27 -20.35
CA SER A 138 20.15 3.36 -19.69
C SER A 138 19.61 3.61 -18.29
N VAL A 139 18.28 3.73 -18.14
CA VAL A 139 17.62 3.94 -16.83
C VAL A 139 18.00 2.84 -15.84
N TYR A 140 18.00 1.58 -16.28
CA TYR A 140 18.41 0.45 -15.45
C TYR A 140 19.89 0.52 -15.04
N LEU A 141 20.80 0.80 -15.98
CA LEU A 141 22.24 0.92 -15.69
C LEU A 141 22.53 2.13 -14.78
N ASP A 142 21.87 3.25 -15.02
CA ASP A 142 21.98 4.45 -14.19
C ASP A 142 21.51 4.15 -12.78
N ALA A 143 20.39 3.45 -12.61
CA ALA A 143 19.90 3.04 -11.30
C ALA A 143 20.89 2.12 -10.57
N LEU A 144 21.54 1.17 -11.26
CA LEU A 144 22.56 0.31 -10.68
C LEU A 144 23.79 1.10 -10.22
N ASN A 145 24.26 2.04 -11.04
CA ASN A 145 25.43 2.89 -10.73
C ASN A 145 25.19 3.81 -9.52
N HIS A 146 23.92 4.13 -9.22
CA HIS A 146 23.57 4.92 -8.04
C HIS A 146 23.57 4.11 -6.73
N ILE A 147 23.66 2.78 -6.80
CA ILE A 147 23.77 1.93 -5.60
C ILE A 147 25.22 1.97 -5.13
N SER A 148 25.43 2.39 -3.88
CA SER A 148 26.76 2.37 -3.28
C SER A 148 27.31 0.93 -3.20
N GLU A 149 28.59 0.75 -3.50
CA GLU A 149 29.23 -0.56 -3.42
C GLU A 149 29.26 -1.13 -2.00
N ASP A 150 29.33 -0.25 -0.99
CA ASP A 150 29.34 -0.58 0.44
C ASP A 150 27.93 -0.72 1.04
N ASP A 151 26.88 -0.62 0.22
CA ASP A 151 25.51 -0.74 0.72
C ASP A 151 25.24 -2.18 1.18
N PRO A 152 24.88 -2.40 2.47
CA PRO A 152 24.60 -3.75 2.96
C PRO A 152 23.41 -4.41 2.25
N MET A 153 22.52 -3.63 1.63
CA MET A 153 21.36 -4.10 0.88
C MET A 153 21.60 -4.20 -0.63
N LYS A 154 22.82 -3.92 -1.11
CA LYS A 154 23.17 -3.91 -2.54
C LYS A 154 22.64 -5.14 -3.29
N GLU A 155 22.90 -6.34 -2.77
CA GLU A 155 22.48 -7.59 -3.42
C GLU A 155 20.95 -7.69 -3.58
N TYR A 156 20.19 -7.27 -2.56
CA TYR A 156 18.73 -7.26 -2.60
C TYR A 156 18.19 -6.24 -3.60
N ILE A 157 18.80 -5.05 -3.65
CA ILE A 157 18.40 -3.99 -4.55
C ILE A 157 18.68 -4.40 -6.00
N ILE A 158 19.86 -4.95 -6.28
CA ILE A 158 20.23 -5.44 -7.63
C ILE A 158 19.26 -6.54 -8.06
N ALA A 159 19.02 -7.54 -7.21
CA ALA A 159 18.05 -8.60 -7.53
C ALA A 159 16.66 -8.04 -7.83
N ALA A 160 16.22 -7.01 -7.09
CA ALA A 160 14.94 -6.36 -7.32
C ALA A 160 14.88 -5.58 -8.63
N TYR A 161 15.99 -4.94 -9.02
CA TYR A 161 16.12 -4.28 -10.32
C TYR A 161 16.12 -5.27 -11.47
N ASP A 162 16.84 -6.38 -11.33
CA ASP A 162 16.89 -7.44 -12.33
C ASP A 162 15.50 -8.05 -12.58
N ASP A 163 14.77 -8.33 -11.50
CA ASP A 163 13.41 -8.84 -11.58
C ASP A 163 12.46 -7.82 -12.24
N ALA A 164 12.53 -6.55 -11.84
CA ALA A 164 11.73 -5.47 -12.44
C ALA A 164 12.02 -5.26 -13.92
N MET A 165 13.30 -5.22 -14.31
CA MET A 165 13.71 -5.07 -15.71
C MET A 165 13.26 -6.27 -16.53
N LYS A 166 13.38 -7.48 -16.00
CA LYS A 166 12.91 -8.71 -16.65
C LYS A 166 11.39 -8.75 -16.82
N GLU A 167 10.64 -8.28 -15.83
CA GLU A 167 9.19 -8.12 -15.93
C GLU A 167 8.83 -7.08 -17.00
N PHE A 168 9.50 -5.93 -16.99
CA PHE A 168 9.28 -4.88 -17.98
C PHE A 168 9.60 -5.35 -19.39
N GLN A 169 10.71 -6.06 -19.60
CA GLN A 169 11.08 -6.62 -20.90
C GLN A 169 10.04 -7.61 -21.46
N LYS A 170 9.27 -8.26 -20.60
CA LYS A 170 8.17 -9.16 -21.00
C LYS A 170 6.86 -8.43 -21.23
N SER A 171 6.75 -7.16 -20.85
CA SER A 171 5.53 -6.37 -21.01
C SER A 171 5.31 -5.98 -22.47
N ASP A 172 4.04 -5.85 -22.86
CA ASP A 172 3.66 -5.37 -24.19
C ASP A 172 4.21 -3.97 -24.47
N GLN A 173 4.28 -3.12 -23.42
CA GLN A 173 4.86 -1.79 -23.52
C GLN A 173 6.29 -1.88 -24.06
N TYR A 174 7.17 -2.66 -23.43
CA TYR A 174 8.56 -2.80 -23.89
C TYR A 174 8.67 -3.41 -25.29
N GLN A 175 7.82 -4.39 -25.61
CA GLN A 175 7.83 -5.01 -26.94
C GLN A 175 7.44 -4.01 -28.05
N SER A 176 6.56 -3.05 -27.73
CA SER A 176 6.17 -1.97 -28.64
C SER A 176 7.19 -0.84 -28.75
N LEU A 177 8.18 -0.77 -27.85
CA LEU A 177 9.18 0.28 -27.89
C LEU A 177 10.12 0.10 -29.09
N PRO A 178 10.47 1.21 -29.77
CA PRO A 178 11.53 1.21 -30.77
C PRO A 178 12.88 0.86 -30.13
N GLU A 179 13.83 0.37 -30.94
CA GLU A 179 15.16 0.01 -30.46
C GLU A 179 15.93 1.24 -29.97
N THR A 180 15.92 2.31 -30.76
CA THR A 180 16.67 3.55 -30.48
C THR A 180 15.76 4.74 -30.20
N LYS A 181 16.31 5.78 -29.54
CA LYS A 181 15.61 7.05 -29.34
C LYS A 181 15.31 7.77 -30.67
N GLU A 182 16.16 7.59 -31.68
CA GLU A 182 15.99 8.21 -33.00
C GLU A 182 14.77 7.65 -33.75
N ASP A 183 14.55 6.33 -33.65
CA ASP A 183 13.38 5.67 -34.24
C ASP A 183 12.08 6.11 -33.56
N ALA A 184 12.11 6.34 -32.24
CA ALA A 184 10.98 6.92 -31.51
C ALA A 184 10.60 8.31 -32.04
N ALA A 185 11.59 9.18 -32.28
CA ALA A 185 11.37 10.53 -32.80
C ALA A 185 10.77 10.53 -34.22
N LYS A 186 11.15 9.57 -35.07
CA LYS A 186 10.60 9.41 -36.43
C LYS A 186 9.13 8.99 -36.43
N GLN A 187 8.71 8.11 -35.52
CA GLN A 187 7.31 7.69 -35.41
C GLN A 187 6.37 8.83 -34.95
N HIS A 188 6.83 9.68 -34.02
CA HIS A 188 6.06 10.84 -33.56
C HIS A 188 5.89 11.94 -34.62
N THR A 189 6.86 12.08 -35.52
CA THR A 189 6.83 13.10 -36.58
C THR A 189 6.06 12.62 -37.82
N GLY A 190 6.04 11.32 -38.11
CA GLY A 190 5.27 10.73 -39.22
C GLY A 190 3.75 10.78 -39.04
N SER A 191 3.24 10.72 -37.80
CA SER A 191 1.78 10.77 -37.52
C SER A 191 1.16 12.17 -37.66
N ARG A 192 1.96 13.23 -37.75
CA ARG A 192 1.48 14.62 -37.80
C ARG A 192 1.15 15.13 -39.21
N HIS A 193 1.34 14.32 -40.25
CA HIS A 193 1.22 14.74 -41.66
C HIS A 193 -0.01 14.20 -42.42
N SER A 194 -0.96 13.54 -41.74
CA SER A 194 -2.08 12.82 -42.39
C SER A 194 -3.48 13.38 -42.12
N HIS A 195 -3.63 14.65 -41.73
CA HIS A 195 -4.91 15.34 -41.74
C HIS A 195 -4.77 16.71 -42.40
N SER A 196 -4.95 16.75 -43.72
CA SER A 196 -5.39 17.94 -44.47
C SER A 196 -6.91 17.94 -44.57
#